data_AF-A0A437JIS7-F1
#
_entry.id   AF-A0A437JIS7-F1
#
_cell.length_a   1.000
_cell.length_b   1.000
_cell.length_c   1.000
_cell.angle_alpha   90.00
_cell.angle_beta   90.00
_cell.angle_gamma   90.00
#
_symmetry.space_group_name_H-M   'P 1'
#
loop_
_entity.id
_entity.type
_entity.pdbx_description
1 polymer ?
#
loop_
_entity_poly.entity_id
_entity_poly.type
_entity_poly.pdbx_seq_one_letter_code
_entity_poly.pdbx_strand_id
1 'polypeptide(L)'
;MRLALALLPVLGVCSLSTAATECIQSPERTLACPHQIYRLGQLDTMEKPAILCICVADFKEFLSEPTDRDEAHKQKLKRLRLEYALGQKIEPILQVLKN
;
A
#
# COMPACT_ATOMS: atom_id res chain seq x y z
N MET A 1 -59.46 -5.79 -20.60
CA MET A 1 -58.69 -5.30 -19.45
C MET A 1 -57.25 -5.14 -19.89
N ARG A 2 -56.71 -3.92 -19.84
CA ARG A 2 -55.46 -3.54 -20.51
C ARG A 2 -54.25 -3.92 -19.66
N LEU A 3 -53.29 -4.60 -20.30
CA LEU A 3 -51.92 -4.83 -19.84
C LEU A 3 -51.25 -3.50 -19.46
N ALA A 4 -50.62 -3.45 -18.29
CA ALA A 4 -49.58 -2.48 -17.99
C ALA A 4 -48.36 -3.24 -17.46
N LEU A 5 -47.53 -3.72 -18.40
CA LEU A 5 -46.24 -4.31 -18.12
C LEU A 5 -45.27 -3.15 -17.81
N ALA A 6 -45.05 -2.86 -16.53
CA ALA A 6 -44.10 -1.83 -16.12
C ALA A 6 -42.67 -2.34 -16.33
N LEU A 7 -42.03 -1.91 -17.43
CA LEU A 7 -40.59 -2.02 -17.63
C LEU A 7 -39.87 -1.08 -16.66
N LEU A 8 -39.33 -1.62 -15.56
CA LEU A 8 -38.34 -0.90 -14.75
C LEU A 8 -36.98 -0.95 -15.49
N PRO A 9 -36.34 0.20 -15.78
CA PRO A 9 -34.98 0.20 -16.28
C PRO A 9 -34.04 -0.17 -15.13
N VAL A 10 -33.42 -1.34 -15.23
CA VAL A 10 -32.28 -1.73 -14.39
C VAL A 10 -31.11 -0.83 -14.78
N LEU A 11 -30.93 0.27 -14.05
CA LEU A 11 -29.70 1.07 -14.12
C LEU A 11 -28.55 0.19 -13.66
N GLY A 12 -27.82 -0.36 -14.63
CA GLY A 12 -26.58 -1.09 -14.42
C GLY A 12 -25.54 -0.15 -13.83
N VAL A 13 -25.36 -0.23 -12.51
CA VAL A 13 -24.21 0.35 -11.83
C VAL A 13 -22.98 -0.43 -12.30
N CYS A 14 -22.30 0.08 -13.33
CA CYS A 14 -21.01 -0.42 -13.72
C CYS A 14 -20.02 -0.07 -12.62
N SER A 15 -19.82 -1.00 -11.69
CA SER A 15 -18.69 -0.95 -10.76
C SER A 15 -17.41 -1.08 -11.58
N LEU A 16 -16.82 0.05 -11.97
CA LEU A 16 -15.46 0.13 -12.46
C LEU A 16 -14.54 -0.28 -11.31
N SER A 17 -14.32 -1.58 -11.15
CA SER A 17 -13.23 -2.09 -10.32
C SER A 17 -11.95 -1.75 -11.08
N THR A 18 -11.40 -0.57 -10.80
CA THR A 18 -10.00 -0.31 -11.13
C THR A 18 -9.23 -1.38 -10.36
N ALA A 19 -8.62 -2.33 -11.06
CA ALA A 19 -7.66 -3.25 -10.47
C ALA A 19 -6.57 -2.38 -9.86
N ALA A 20 -6.75 -2.01 -8.59
CA ALA A 20 -5.80 -1.23 -7.85
C ALA A 20 -4.57 -2.11 -7.80
N THR A 21 -3.52 -1.71 -8.50
CA THR A 21 -2.20 -2.28 -8.26
C THR A 21 -1.97 -2.11 -6.77
N GLU A 22 -1.99 -3.20 -6.00
CA GLU A 22 -1.93 -3.12 -4.55
C GLU A 22 -0.59 -2.48 -4.17
N CYS A 23 -0.64 -1.20 -3.83
CA CYS A 23 0.55 -0.47 -3.43
C CYS A 23 1.06 -1.07 -2.12
N ILE A 24 2.38 -1.19 -2.02
CA ILE A 24 3.04 -1.61 -0.80
C ILE A 24 2.78 -0.53 0.25
N GLN A 25 1.97 -0.89 1.24
CA GLN A 25 1.44 0.00 2.27
C GLN A 25 1.11 -0.82 3.52
N SER A 26 0.93 -0.19 4.67
CA SER A 26 0.49 -0.88 5.88
C SER A 26 -0.89 -1.52 5.63
N PRO A 27 -1.08 -2.83 5.90
CA PRO A 27 -2.38 -3.47 5.77
C PRO A 27 -3.40 -2.97 6.82
N GLU A 28 -2.94 -2.30 7.87
CA GLU A 28 -3.80 -1.66 8.88
C GLU A 28 -4.41 -0.33 8.39
N ARG A 29 -4.10 0.14 7.16
CA ARG A 29 -4.65 1.39 6.63
C ARG A 29 -6.16 1.30 6.38
N THR A 30 -6.87 2.32 6.85
CA THR A 30 -8.32 2.48 6.66
C THR A 30 -8.68 3.57 5.63
N LEU A 31 -7.75 4.48 5.34
CA LEU A 31 -7.93 5.60 4.39
C LEU A 31 -7.08 5.39 3.13
N ALA A 32 -7.31 6.16 2.07
CA ALA A 32 -6.47 6.18 0.86
C ALA A 32 -5.06 6.74 1.13
N CYS A 33 -4.08 6.41 0.28
CA CYS A 33 -2.68 6.74 0.56
C CYS A 33 -2.43 8.18 0.14
N PRO A 34 -2.01 9.07 1.06
CA PRO A 34 -1.82 10.47 0.72
C PRO A 34 -0.62 10.69 -0.22
N HIS A 35 0.37 9.77 -0.18
CA HIS A 35 1.63 9.90 -0.91
C HIS A 35 2.02 8.57 -1.57
N GLN A 36 1.40 8.27 -2.71
CA GLN A 36 1.77 7.14 -3.55
C GLN A 36 2.88 7.54 -4.51
N ILE A 37 3.86 6.66 -4.69
CA ILE A 37 4.88 6.80 -5.72
C ILE A 37 5.01 5.51 -6.52
N TYR A 38 5.52 5.65 -7.74
CA TYR A 38 5.91 4.55 -8.60
C TYR A 38 7.42 4.60 -8.83
N ARG A 39 8.10 3.50 -8.55
CA ARG A 39 9.56 3.37 -8.70
C ARG A 39 9.93 2.01 -9.27
N LEU A 40 10.93 1.97 -10.14
CA LEU A 40 11.52 0.71 -10.55
C LEU A 40 12.30 0.14 -9.36
N GLY A 41 12.01 -1.10 -9.00
CA GLY A 41 12.71 -1.79 -7.92
C GLY A 41 12.57 -3.30 -8.03
N GLN A 42 13.35 -4.01 -7.22
CA GLN A 42 13.26 -5.45 -7.07
C GLN A 42 13.28 -5.76 -5.58
N LEU A 43 12.23 -6.42 -5.11
CA LEU A 43 12.13 -6.89 -3.73
C LEU A 43 12.66 -8.31 -3.66
N ASP A 44 13.01 -8.77 -2.46
CA ASP A 44 13.54 -10.12 -2.23
C ASP A 44 12.56 -11.22 -2.70
N THR A 45 11.27 -10.91 -2.73
CA THR A 45 10.19 -11.79 -3.17
C THR A 45 9.99 -11.82 -4.70
N MET A 46 10.77 -11.04 -5.45
CA MET A 46 10.61 -10.86 -6.89
C MET A 46 11.78 -11.45 -7.71
N GLU A 47 11.46 -12.24 -8.73
CA GLU A 47 12.44 -12.82 -9.64
C GLU A 47 13.12 -11.78 -10.57
N LYS A 48 12.44 -10.68 -10.86
CA LYS A 48 12.93 -9.62 -11.75
C LYS A 48 12.48 -8.22 -11.29
N PRO A 49 13.20 -7.15 -11.67
CA PRO A 49 12.76 -5.78 -11.39
C PRO A 49 11.41 -5.46 -12.03
N ALA A 50 10.60 -4.67 -11.34
CA ALA A 50 9.33 -4.14 -11.86
C ALA A 50 9.01 -2.76 -11.26
N ILE A 51 7.98 -2.10 -11.79
CA ILE A 51 7.46 -0.87 -11.21
C ILE A 51 6.68 -1.23 -9.93
N LEU A 52 7.20 -0.77 -8.79
CA LEU A 52 6.57 -0.87 -7.48
C LEU A 52 5.70 0.36 -7.24
N CYS A 53 4.46 0.16 -6.81
CA CYS A 53 3.68 1.23 -6.17
C CYS A 53 3.95 1.19 -4.66
N ILE A 54 4.34 2.32 -4.05
CA ILE A 54 4.69 2.40 -2.63
C ILE A 54 3.95 3.58 -1.98
N CYS A 55 3.36 3.35 -0.80
CA CYS A 55 2.81 4.42 0.03
C CYS A 55 3.88 5.01 0.96
N VAL A 56 4.53 6.10 0.57
CA VAL A 56 5.70 6.68 1.27
C VAL A 56 5.38 7.07 2.71
N ALA A 57 4.14 7.51 2.98
CA ALA A 57 3.70 7.92 4.31
C ALA A 57 3.90 6.82 5.37
N ASP A 58 3.70 5.55 5.00
CA ASP A 58 3.81 4.42 5.93
C ASP A 58 5.26 4.07 6.25
N PHE A 59 6.21 4.51 5.42
CA PHE A 59 7.63 4.25 5.60
C PHE A 59 8.42 5.44 6.16
N LYS A 60 7.79 6.62 6.24
CA LYS A 60 8.44 7.89 6.56
C LYS A 60 9.23 7.81 7.86
N GLU A 61 8.67 7.18 8.89
CA GLU A 61 9.33 7.07 10.19
C GLU A 61 10.62 6.24 10.13
N PHE A 62 10.78 5.33 9.16
CA PHE A 62 11.98 4.51 8.99
C PHE A 62 13.06 5.15 8.10
N LEU A 63 12.74 6.29 7.48
CA LEU A 63 13.67 7.07 6.67
C LEU A 63 14.50 8.06 7.51
N SER A 64 14.08 8.31 8.75
CA SER A 64 14.79 9.16 9.71
C SER A 64 15.53 8.35 10.77
N GLU A 65 16.68 8.84 11.21
CA GLU A 65 17.37 8.32 12.38
C GLU A 65 16.61 8.73 13.67
N PRO A 66 16.44 7.81 14.63
CA PRO A 66 15.80 8.12 15.91
C PRO A 66 16.70 9.04 16.75
N THR A 67 16.09 9.98 17.47
CA THR A 67 16.80 10.99 18.29
C THR A 67 17.37 10.42 19.59
N ASP A 68 16.79 9.32 20.09
CA ASP A 68 17.15 8.71 21.36
C ASP A 68 16.83 7.20 21.36
N ARG A 69 17.15 6.53 22.47
CA ARG A 69 16.98 5.08 22.59
C ARG A 69 15.52 4.65 22.65
N ASP A 70 14.64 5.46 23.21
CA ASP A 70 13.23 5.11 23.35
C ASP A 70 12.55 5.18 21.99
N GLU A 71 12.84 6.20 21.20
CA GLU A 71 12.40 6.30 19.82
C GLU A 71 13.00 5.18 18.95
N ALA A 72 14.28 4.83 19.14
CA ALA A 72 14.89 3.71 18.44
C ALA A 72 14.19 2.38 18.75
N HIS A 73 13.81 2.17 20.02
CA HIS A 73 13.06 0.98 20.43
C HIS A 73 11.65 0.94 19.81
N LYS A 74 10.91 2.05 19.86
CA LYS A 74 9.58 2.17 19.25
C LYS A 74 9.63 1.94 17.74
N GLN A 75 10.59 2.57 17.06
CA GLN A 75 10.78 2.42 15.62
C GLN A 75 11.11 0.97 15.25
N LYS A 76 11.95 0.28 16.04
CA LYS A 76 12.24 -1.15 15.86
C LYS A 76 10.98 -2.02 15.97
N LEU A 77 10.13 -1.79 16.98
CA LEU A 77 8.89 -2.54 17.16
C LEU A 77 7.91 -2.31 16.01
N LYS A 78 7.75 -1.06 15.57
CA LYS A 78 6.90 -0.72 14.42
C LYS A 78 7.41 -1.36 13.13
N ARG A 79 8.73 -1.32 12.90
CA ARG A 79 9.38 -2.01 11.77
C ARG A 79 9.02 -3.50 11.77
N LEU A 80 9.22 -4.19 12.90
CA LEU A 80 8.92 -5.61 13.01
C LEU A 80 7.44 -5.93 12.73
N ARG A 81 6.53 -5.11 13.25
CA ARG A 81 5.09 -5.28 13.03
C ARG A 81 4.74 -5.11 11.55
N LEU A 82 5.31 -4.10 10.89
CA LEU A 82 5.09 -3.85 9.48
C LEU A 82 5.68 -4.95 8.60
N GLU A 83 6.90 -5.40 8.89
CA GLU A 83 7.53 -6.53 8.19
C GLU A 83 6.69 -7.80 8.29
N TYR A 84 6.17 -8.10 9.49
CA TYR A 84 5.28 -9.22 9.70
C TYR A 84 4.00 -9.09 8.89
N ALA A 85 3.39 -7.91 8.91
CA ALA A 85 2.14 -7.65 8.22
C ALA A 85 2.28 -7.66 6.68
N LEU A 86 3.46 -7.28 6.16
CA LEU A 86 3.81 -7.36 4.74
C LEU A 86 4.34 -8.73 4.31
N GLY A 87 4.67 -9.61 5.26
CA GLY A 87 5.29 -10.91 4.99
C GLY A 87 6.71 -10.84 4.42
N GLN A 88 7.39 -9.68 4.52
CA GLN A 88 8.73 -9.47 3.96
C GLN A 88 9.50 -8.38 4.71
N LYS A 89 10.82 -8.32 4.49
CA LYS A 89 11.66 -7.24 5.01
C LYS A 89 11.36 -5.91 4.33
N ILE A 90 11.39 -4.82 5.09
CA ILE A 90 11.15 -3.47 4.52
C ILE A 90 12.42 -2.78 4.04
N GLU A 91 13.61 -3.29 4.39
CA GLU A 91 14.88 -2.64 4.01
C GLU A 91 15.04 -2.45 2.48
N PRO A 92 14.69 -3.42 1.60
CA PRO A 92 14.70 -3.20 0.15
C PRO A 92 13.76 -2.07 -0.28
N ILE A 93 12.60 -1.90 0.37
CA ILE A 93 11.66 -0.81 0.11
C ILE A 93 12.30 0.53 0.52
N LEU A 94 12.94 0.57 1.70
CA LEU A 94 13.61 1.79 2.17
C LEU A 94 14.76 2.21 1.25
N GLN A 95 15.50 1.25 0.67
CA GLN A 95 16.52 1.53 -0.34
C GLN A 95 15.92 2.15 -1.60
N VAL A 96 14.78 1.65 -2.09
CA VAL A 96 14.05 2.25 -3.22
C VAL A 96 13.58 3.67 -2.91
N LEU A 97 13.22 3.97 -1.66
CA LEU A 97 12.73 5.30 -1.24
C LEU A 97 13.84 6.33 -0.98
N LYS A 98 15.07 5.89 -0.69
CA LYS A 98 16.22 6.77 -0.44
C LYS A 98 16.91 7.24 -1.72
N ASN A 99 16.70 6.52 -2.83
CA ASN A 99 17.24 6.82 -4.16
C ASN A 99 16.35 7.79 -4.94
#